data_AF-A0A9Q8Z410-F1
#
_entry.id   AF-A0A9Q8Z410-F1
#
_cell.length_a   1.000
_cell.length_b   1.000
_cell.length_c   1.000
_cell.angle_alpha   90.00
_cell.angle_beta   90.00
_cell.angle_gamma   90.00
#
_symmetry.space_group_name_H-M   'P 1'
#
loop_
_entity.id
_entity.type
_entity.pdbx_description
1 polymer ?
#
loop_
_entity_poly.entity_id
_entity_poly.type
_entity_poly.pdbx_seq_one_letter_code
_entity_poly.pdbx_strand_id
1 'polypeptide(L)'
;MKPFLPTVFALYAASVFALVVPDLSSEPVSTANGTLLNDTPFEEWFRPTKAAGGDEDGLWTLSVARGTKLLQGMKGSDAEAANLYGLEKTAESPFDGDLIDTLREWGYNDHTDALAKQADPECNFDSRDGHMLREAFSDLGIGTKSRNQGGQNQCFSIEHFNGAAVKLDDDGKLPAKANQRYDVCGKEYRVTNAEHTIGVNAEAGAVYAIQLSSAAKAARRLWKRAPLTEELPAIRSLSDIAWAFWNRAHAGQGLQNVKYLFVTMIINKETNQHVKRALGTLSPPKYEPDGWPGHDFNMDTDAGRALLGSPVGRWAGYFLMQHKRQLGGSKYITNVRVFKSEKEGSWPYFLFYVKGPGMAPIWKRNGSEEEAEENGYEGPKVVMRSENGRHVVREHVVWAGWPSFSSFTGCAHPSAPNPRNPRPPPIKYVKKF
;
A
#
# COMPACT_ATOMS: atom_id res chain seq x y z
N MET A 1 13.06 32.06 51.24
CA MET A 1 13.75 30.83 50.79
C MET A 1 12.82 30.10 49.83
N LYS A 2 13.14 30.10 48.53
CA LYS A 2 12.34 29.54 47.43
C LYS A 2 13.08 28.36 46.81
N PRO A 3 12.39 27.36 46.23
CA PRO A 3 12.98 26.09 45.83
C PRO A 3 13.58 26.12 44.41
N PHE A 4 14.52 25.21 44.22
CA PHE A 4 15.27 24.91 42.99
C PHE A 4 14.39 24.24 41.92
N LEU A 5 14.56 24.66 40.66
CA LEU A 5 14.29 23.91 39.44
C LEU A 5 15.58 23.90 38.60
N PRO A 6 16.03 22.76 38.05
CA PRO A 6 17.03 22.78 36.99
C PRO A 6 16.36 22.69 35.61
N THR A 7 16.60 23.72 34.82
CA THR A 7 16.33 23.81 33.39
C THR A 7 17.31 22.91 32.63
N VAL A 8 16.83 21.94 31.86
CA VAL A 8 17.64 21.19 30.88
C VAL A 8 17.49 21.85 29.52
N PHE A 9 18.55 22.51 29.04
CA PHE A 9 18.69 22.97 27.67
C PHE A 9 19.12 21.79 26.78
N ALA A 10 18.35 21.47 25.75
CA ALA A 10 18.77 20.57 24.68
C ALA A 10 19.44 21.38 23.56
N LEU A 11 20.73 21.14 23.33
CA LEU A 11 21.51 21.71 22.23
C LEU A 11 21.28 20.89 20.96
N TYR A 12 20.66 21.50 19.95
CA TYR A 12 20.70 21.03 18.57
C TYR A 12 21.99 21.54 17.92
N ALA A 13 22.88 20.63 17.52
CA ALA A 13 24.02 20.95 16.67
C ALA A 13 23.70 20.54 15.22
N ALA A 14 23.43 21.54 14.38
CA ALA A 14 23.51 21.41 12.94
C ALA A 14 24.98 21.55 12.53
N SER A 15 25.49 20.64 11.70
CA SER A 15 26.78 20.81 11.04
C SER A 15 26.62 20.57 9.55
N VAL A 16 26.66 21.69 8.83
CA VAL A 16 26.80 21.79 7.38
C VAL A 16 28.30 21.69 7.08
N PHE A 17 28.71 20.73 6.26
CA PHE A 17 29.95 20.83 5.51
C PHE A 17 29.64 20.62 4.03
N ALA A 18 29.69 21.73 3.30
CA ALA A 18 29.76 21.76 1.85
C ALA A 18 31.21 21.51 1.42
N LEU A 19 31.41 20.60 0.47
CA LEU A 19 32.64 20.51 -0.32
C LEU A 19 32.27 20.73 -1.78
N VAL A 20 32.77 21.85 -2.30
CA VAL A 20 32.73 22.27 -3.70
C VAL A 20 33.93 21.64 -4.40
N VAL A 21 33.73 21.02 -5.56
CA VAL A 21 34.79 20.73 -6.55
C VAL A 21 34.23 21.07 -7.94
N PRO A 22 35.02 21.69 -8.85
CA PRO A 22 34.52 22.42 -10.00
C PRO A 22 34.17 21.57 -11.22
N ASP A 23 33.35 22.20 -12.05
CA ASP A 23 32.84 21.79 -13.35
C ASP A 23 33.93 21.76 -14.43
N LEU A 24 33.90 20.75 -15.31
CA LEU A 24 34.61 20.75 -16.59
C LEU A 24 33.67 20.23 -17.67
N SER A 25 33.19 21.19 -18.47
CA SER A 25 32.35 21.05 -19.64
C SER A 25 33.07 20.36 -20.81
N SER A 26 32.36 19.47 -21.50
CA SER A 26 32.47 19.35 -22.96
C SER A 26 31.10 18.98 -23.56
N GLU A 27 30.70 19.77 -24.54
CA GLU A 27 29.42 19.72 -25.28
C GLU A 27 29.34 18.54 -26.27
N PRO A 28 28.13 18.22 -26.80
CA PRO A 28 27.79 16.90 -27.30
C PRO A 28 27.98 16.74 -28.82
N VAL A 29 28.26 15.50 -29.24
CA VAL A 29 28.06 15.08 -30.64
C VAL A 29 26.83 14.18 -30.70
N SER A 30 25.83 14.68 -31.42
CA SER A 30 24.63 13.97 -31.84
C SER A 30 24.96 12.97 -32.95
N THR A 31 24.65 11.70 -32.73
CA THR A 31 24.22 10.81 -33.83
C THR A 31 23.14 9.87 -33.32
N ALA A 32 21.94 10.09 -33.85
CA ALA A 32 20.84 9.15 -33.80
C ALA A 32 21.23 7.86 -34.56
N ASN A 33 20.97 6.71 -33.96
CA ASN A 33 20.65 5.50 -34.70
C ASN A 33 19.73 4.64 -33.85
N GLY A 34 18.49 4.49 -34.34
CA GLY A 34 17.48 3.66 -33.72
C GLY A 34 17.85 2.20 -33.81
N THR A 35 17.68 1.48 -32.71
CA THR A 35 17.60 0.01 -32.71
C THR A 35 16.66 -0.42 -31.60
N LEU A 36 15.51 -0.96 -32.05
CA LEU A 36 14.62 -1.93 -31.43
C LEU A 36 14.81 -2.18 -29.91
N LEU A 37 13.94 -1.55 -29.11
CA LEU A 37 13.76 -1.86 -27.70
C LEU A 37 12.96 -3.15 -27.57
N ASN A 38 13.65 -4.21 -27.18
CA ASN A 38 13.07 -5.45 -26.68
C ASN A 38 13.20 -5.46 -25.14
N ASP A 39 12.73 -4.39 -24.50
CA ASP A 39 12.84 -4.18 -23.05
C ASP A 39 11.54 -4.60 -22.36
N THR A 40 11.65 -5.50 -21.39
CA THR A 40 10.51 -6.01 -20.62
C THR A 40 9.85 -4.91 -19.75
N PRO A 41 8.51 -4.93 -19.53
CA PRO A 41 7.76 -3.79 -18.98
C PRO A 41 8.04 -3.41 -17.51
N PHE A 42 8.86 -4.19 -16.80
CA PHE A 42 9.07 -4.05 -15.36
C PHE A 42 10.28 -3.15 -15.00
N GLU A 43 11.19 -2.91 -15.95
CA GLU A 43 12.41 -2.11 -15.71
C GLU A 43 12.17 -0.60 -15.57
N GLU A 44 11.13 -0.06 -16.18
CA GLU A 44 10.84 1.39 -16.17
C GLU A 44 10.43 1.92 -14.77
N TRP A 45 10.10 1.01 -13.85
CA TRP A 45 9.47 1.32 -12.57
C TRP A 45 10.48 1.74 -11.49
N PHE A 46 11.76 1.41 -11.69
CA PHE A 46 12.82 1.55 -10.69
C PHE A 46 14.08 2.26 -11.18
N ARG A 47 14.16 2.65 -12.46
CA ARG A 47 15.31 3.44 -12.94
C ARG A 47 15.38 4.76 -12.15
N PRO A 48 16.52 5.07 -11.50
CA PRO A 48 16.76 6.43 -11.05
C PRO A 48 16.89 7.28 -12.31
N THR A 49 15.86 8.06 -12.61
CA THR A 49 15.97 9.08 -13.65
C THR A 49 17.13 9.98 -13.25
N LYS A 50 18.18 10.04 -14.08
CA LYS A 50 19.09 11.17 -14.08
C LYS A 50 18.27 12.37 -14.53
N ALA A 51 17.53 12.99 -13.60
CA ALA A 51 17.13 14.36 -13.79
C ALA A 51 18.43 15.16 -13.70
N ALA A 52 18.87 15.70 -14.84
CA ALA A 52 19.75 16.85 -14.83
C ALA A 52 19.14 17.87 -13.85
N GLY A 53 19.95 18.43 -12.95
CA GLY A 53 19.46 19.39 -11.98
C GLY A 53 18.70 20.51 -12.69
N GLY A 54 17.40 20.65 -12.41
CA GLY A 54 16.58 21.74 -12.93
C GLY A 54 15.13 21.41 -13.31
N ASP A 55 14.77 20.15 -13.57
CA ASP A 55 13.47 19.88 -14.22
C ASP A 55 12.33 19.50 -13.25
N GLU A 56 11.89 20.45 -12.43
CA GLU A 56 10.66 20.30 -11.61
C GLU A 56 9.42 20.02 -12.47
N ASP A 57 9.40 20.51 -13.71
CA ASP A 57 8.32 20.29 -14.67
C ASP A 57 8.30 18.85 -15.20
N GLY A 58 9.46 18.27 -15.49
CA GLY A 58 9.60 16.87 -15.88
C GLY A 58 9.18 15.91 -14.77
N LEU A 59 9.57 16.18 -13.51
CA LEU A 59 9.15 15.36 -12.37
C LEU A 59 7.64 15.46 -12.11
N TRP A 60 7.06 16.67 -12.20
CA TRP A 60 5.61 16.84 -12.10
C TRP A 60 4.86 16.09 -13.19
N THR A 61 5.26 16.28 -14.45
CA THR A 61 4.64 15.64 -15.62
C THR A 61 4.70 14.12 -15.52
N LEU A 62 5.84 13.57 -15.08
CA LEU A 62 6.00 12.15 -14.84
C LEU A 62 5.05 11.65 -13.74
N SER A 63 4.92 12.39 -12.64
CA SER A 63 3.98 12.06 -11.56
C SER A 63 2.52 12.15 -12.03
N VAL A 64 2.14 13.14 -12.85
CA VAL A 64 0.81 13.21 -13.47
C VAL A 64 0.54 12.00 -14.35
N ALA A 65 1.49 11.60 -15.19
CA ALA A 65 1.36 10.43 -16.05
C ALA A 65 1.20 9.13 -15.24
N ARG A 66 2.03 8.95 -14.19
CA ARG A 66 1.94 7.83 -13.25
C ARG A 66 0.59 7.78 -12.53
N GLY A 67 0.11 8.91 -12.02
CA GLY A 67 -1.19 9.02 -11.37
C GLY A 67 -2.35 8.74 -12.31
N THR A 68 -2.27 9.22 -13.55
CA THR A 68 -3.25 8.95 -14.61
C THR A 68 -3.33 7.45 -14.88
N LYS A 69 -2.19 6.79 -15.08
CA LYS A 69 -2.10 5.35 -15.34
C LYS A 69 -2.64 4.53 -14.15
N LEU A 70 -2.27 4.89 -12.92
CA LEU A 70 -2.79 4.27 -11.70
C LEU A 70 -4.32 4.41 -11.58
N LEU A 71 -4.85 5.61 -11.86
CA LEU A 71 -6.29 5.85 -11.80
C LEU A 71 -7.06 5.01 -12.82
N GLN A 72 -6.54 4.90 -14.05
CA GLN A 72 -7.09 4.03 -15.08
C GLN A 72 -7.05 2.56 -14.65
N GLY A 73 -5.91 2.09 -14.16
CA GLY A 73 -5.76 0.72 -13.66
C GLY A 73 -6.70 0.40 -12.49
N MET A 74 -6.87 1.32 -11.53
CA MET A 74 -7.82 1.17 -10.43
C MET A 74 -9.28 1.07 -10.89
N LYS A 75 -9.69 1.87 -11.88
CA LYS A 75 -11.07 1.88 -12.39
C LYS A 75 -11.38 0.69 -13.30
N GLY A 76 -10.42 0.30 -14.15
CA GLY A 76 -10.58 -0.82 -15.08
C GLY A 76 -10.75 -2.16 -14.37
N SER A 77 -11.19 -3.16 -15.12
CA SER A 77 -11.11 -4.57 -14.75
C SER A 77 -9.66 -5.02 -14.57
N ASP A 78 -9.46 -6.21 -13.99
CA ASP A 78 -8.13 -6.80 -13.85
C ASP A 78 -7.43 -7.00 -15.21
N ALA A 79 -8.16 -7.45 -16.23
CA ALA A 79 -7.62 -7.62 -17.59
C ALA A 79 -7.24 -6.28 -18.25
N GLU A 80 -8.05 -5.24 -18.08
CA GLU A 80 -7.72 -3.90 -18.60
C GLU A 80 -6.49 -3.32 -17.88
N ALA A 81 -6.39 -3.50 -16.57
CA ALA A 81 -5.20 -3.12 -15.81
C ALA A 81 -3.97 -3.92 -16.25
N ALA A 82 -4.10 -5.23 -16.46
CA ALA A 82 -3.01 -6.06 -16.97
C ALA A 82 -2.48 -5.54 -18.31
N ASN A 83 -3.38 -5.29 -19.26
CA ASN A 83 -3.04 -4.73 -20.57
C ASN A 83 -2.38 -3.34 -20.45
N LEU A 84 -2.92 -2.45 -19.61
CA LEU A 84 -2.37 -1.12 -19.38
C LEU A 84 -0.91 -1.15 -18.87
N TYR A 85 -0.57 -2.18 -18.10
CA TYR A 85 0.76 -2.37 -17.54
C TYR A 85 1.64 -3.37 -18.30
N GLY A 86 1.18 -3.87 -19.45
CA GLY A 86 1.92 -4.84 -20.26
C GLY A 86 2.11 -6.20 -19.57
N LEU A 87 1.18 -6.57 -18.68
CA LEU A 87 1.17 -7.86 -17.99
C LEU A 87 0.35 -8.87 -18.82
N GLU A 88 0.81 -10.12 -18.87
CA GLU A 88 0.23 -11.12 -19.78
C GLU A 88 -1.21 -11.53 -19.44
N LYS A 89 -1.55 -11.64 -18.15
CA LYS A 89 -2.79 -12.29 -17.71
C LYS A 89 -3.59 -11.50 -16.70
N THR A 90 -2.93 -10.88 -15.73
CA THR A 90 -3.58 -10.29 -14.56
C THR A 90 -2.72 -9.15 -14.00
N ALA A 91 -3.37 -8.16 -13.41
CA ALA A 91 -2.72 -7.14 -12.59
C ALA A 91 -2.73 -7.51 -11.09
N GLU A 92 -3.38 -8.63 -10.74
CA GLU A 92 -3.43 -9.16 -9.38
C GLU A 92 -2.01 -9.46 -8.87
N SER A 93 -1.73 -9.05 -7.63
CA SER A 93 -0.46 -9.37 -6.99
C SER A 93 -0.36 -10.87 -6.75
N PRO A 94 0.82 -11.50 -6.97
CA PRO A 94 1.03 -12.87 -6.54
C PRO A 94 1.12 -13.02 -5.01
N PHE A 95 1.16 -11.91 -4.26
CA PHE A 95 1.26 -11.90 -2.81
C PHE A 95 -0.10 -11.58 -2.17
N ASP A 96 -0.79 -12.60 -1.65
CA ASP A 96 -2.11 -12.49 -1.02
C ASP A 96 -2.13 -13.10 0.40
N GLY A 97 -3.10 -12.70 1.22
CA GLY A 97 -3.29 -13.15 2.60
C GLY A 97 -2.46 -12.38 3.63
N ASP A 98 -2.19 -13.00 4.77
CA ASP A 98 -1.44 -12.39 5.88
C ASP A 98 0.08 -12.31 5.64
N LEU A 99 0.58 -13.08 4.66
CA LEU A 99 1.96 -13.15 4.20
C LEU A 99 2.99 -13.36 5.32
N ILE A 100 2.63 -13.95 6.46
CA ILE A 100 3.55 -14.16 7.59
C ILE A 100 4.74 -15.02 7.17
N ASP A 101 4.47 -16.20 6.62
CA ASP A 101 5.52 -17.14 6.22
C ASP A 101 6.28 -16.63 5.00
N THR A 102 5.57 -16.02 4.04
CA THR A 102 6.19 -15.44 2.84
C THR A 102 7.16 -14.31 3.19
N LEU A 103 6.77 -13.35 4.03
CA LEU A 103 7.66 -12.26 4.44
C LEU A 103 8.88 -12.81 5.18
N ARG A 104 8.69 -13.80 6.06
CA ARG A 104 9.79 -14.46 6.78
C ARG A 104 10.75 -15.15 5.82
N GLU A 105 10.24 -15.92 4.85
CA GLU A 105 11.03 -16.57 3.80
C GLU A 105 11.87 -15.54 3.04
N TRP A 106 11.25 -14.41 2.68
CA TRP A 106 11.91 -13.28 2.02
C TRP A 106 12.76 -12.40 2.94
N GLY A 107 13.20 -12.91 4.10
CA GLY A 107 14.20 -12.25 4.95
C GLY A 107 13.68 -11.07 5.77
N TYR A 108 12.37 -10.87 5.85
CA TYR A 108 11.77 -9.85 6.70
C TYR A 108 11.60 -10.32 8.16
N ASN A 109 11.60 -9.35 9.05
CA ASN A 109 11.32 -9.47 10.47
C ASN A 109 10.15 -8.53 10.83
N ASP A 110 8.99 -9.08 11.19
CA ASP A 110 7.77 -8.32 11.45
C ASP A 110 6.90 -8.87 12.60
N HIS A 111 7.36 -9.93 13.26
CA HIS A 111 6.59 -10.68 14.23
C HIS A 111 7.41 -10.91 15.51
N THR A 112 7.86 -9.81 16.11
CA THR A 112 8.55 -9.82 17.41
C THR A 112 7.88 -8.87 18.39
N ASP A 113 7.89 -9.23 19.67
CA ASP A 113 7.37 -8.37 20.74
C ASP A 113 8.06 -7.00 20.77
N ALA A 114 9.34 -6.94 20.40
CA ALA A 114 10.10 -5.71 20.32
C ALA A 114 9.54 -4.77 19.25
N LEU A 115 9.31 -5.27 18.03
CA LEU A 115 8.71 -4.48 16.95
C LEU A 115 7.27 -4.09 17.26
N ALA A 116 6.48 -4.98 17.87
CA ALA A 116 5.12 -4.66 18.28
C ALA A 116 5.07 -3.52 19.32
N LYS A 117 5.96 -3.56 20.32
CA LYS A 117 6.10 -2.49 21.33
C LYS A 117 6.58 -1.17 20.73
N GLN A 118 7.44 -1.23 19.72
CA GLN A 118 7.90 -0.05 18.98
C GLN A 118 6.79 0.56 18.11
N ALA A 119 5.95 -0.27 17.48
CA ALA A 119 4.91 0.17 16.56
C ALA A 119 3.68 0.76 17.27
N ASP A 120 3.29 0.22 18.44
CA ASP A 120 2.03 0.59 19.09
C ASP A 120 1.87 2.09 19.38
N PRO A 121 2.89 2.82 19.89
CA PRO A 121 2.78 4.26 20.13
C PRO A 121 2.48 5.09 18.87
N GLU A 122 2.93 4.66 17.69
CA GLU A 122 2.66 5.33 16.40
C GLU A 122 1.17 5.30 16.03
N CYS A 123 0.42 4.33 16.55
CA CYS A 123 -1.04 4.21 16.37
C CYS A 123 -1.87 4.95 17.43
N ASN A 124 -1.23 5.72 18.33
CA ASN A 124 -1.92 6.69 19.17
C ASN A 124 -1.93 8.06 18.49
N PHE A 125 -2.96 8.31 17.69
CA PHE A 125 -3.06 9.49 16.84
C PHE A 125 -3.46 10.77 17.59
N ASP A 126 -3.83 10.71 18.88
CA ASP A 126 -4.11 11.88 19.73
C ASP A 126 -2.99 12.14 20.75
N SER A 127 -1.81 11.53 20.55
CA SER A 127 -0.64 11.79 21.39
C SER A 127 0.08 13.07 20.94
N ARG A 128 0.47 13.91 21.91
CA ARG A 128 1.37 15.05 21.70
C ARG A 128 2.71 14.63 21.10
N ASP A 129 3.22 13.47 21.51
CA ASP A 129 4.47 12.92 20.99
C ASP A 129 4.28 12.27 19.61
N GLY A 130 3.04 11.90 19.27
CA GLY A 130 2.66 11.30 18.00
C GLY A 130 2.17 12.32 16.96
N HIS A 131 1.02 12.01 16.36
CA HIS A 131 0.51 12.70 15.17
C HIS A 131 -0.44 13.87 15.44
N MET A 132 -1.14 13.93 16.59
CA MET A 132 -2.19 14.93 16.90
C MET A 132 -3.21 15.14 15.77
N LEU A 133 -3.98 14.09 15.45
CA LEU A 133 -4.98 14.05 14.39
C LEU A 133 -6.42 13.96 14.95
N ARG A 134 -6.67 14.48 16.15
CA ARG A 134 -7.95 14.34 16.84
C ARG A 134 -9.09 14.94 16.05
N GLU A 135 -8.92 16.14 15.51
CA GLU A 135 -9.95 16.80 14.70
C GLU A 135 -10.30 15.99 13.45
N ALA A 136 -9.27 15.61 12.68
CA ALA A 136 -9.43 14.82 11.46
C ALA A 136 -10.09 13.46 11.74
N PHE A 137 -9.67 12.78 12.80
CA PHE A 137 -10.20 11.47 13.16
C PHE A 137 -11.63 11.56 13.70
N SER A 138 -11.94 12.60 14.47
CA SER A 138 -13.31 12.89 14.93
C SER A 138 -14.26 13.10 13.76
N ASP A 139 -13.88 13.93 12.78
CA ASP A 139 -14.72 14.23 11.60
C ASP A 139 -14.93 13.01 10.70
N LEU A 140 -13.95 12.11 10.63
CA LEU A 140 -14.02 10.88 9.85
C LEU A 140 -14.65 9.71 10.60
N GLY A 141 -14.97 9.87 11.90
CA GLY A 141 -15.51 8.80 12.75
C GLY A 141 -14.49 7.69 13.04
N ILE A 142 -13.21 8.04 13.13
CA ILE A 142 -12.10 7.12 13.41
C ILE A 142 -11.67 7.29 14.87
N GLY A 143 -11.57 6.22 15.64
CA GLY A 143 -10.97 6.28 16.98
C GLY A 143 -9.48 6.61 16.92
N THR A 144 -8.95 7.36 17.89
CA THR A 144 -7.54 7.81 17.88
C THR A 144 -6.57 6.88 18.62
N LYS A 145 -7.05 6.03 19.51
CA LYS A 145 -6.21 5.20 20.39
C LYS A 145 -5.67 3.95 19.69
N SER A 146 -4.48 3.50 20.13
CA SER A 146 -3.91 2.22 19.72
C SER A 146 -4.63 1.03 20.36
N ARG A 147 -4.46 -0.17 19.80
CA ARG A 147 -5.06 -1.41 20.31
C ARG A 147 -4.64 -1.73 21.75
N ASN A 148 -3.38 -1.50 22.12
CA ASN A 148 -2.93 -1.73 23.51
C ASN A 148 -3.50 -0.70 24.50
N GLN A 149 -4.03 0.42 24.01
CA GLN A 149 -4.74 1.42 24.81
C GLN A 149 -6.27 1.29 24.72
N GLY A 150 -6.76 0.14 24.24
CA GLY A 150 -8.20 -0.15 24.11
C GLY A 150 -8.87 0.48 22.90
N GLY A 151 -8.10 1.00 21.93
CA GLY A 151 -8.61 1.52 20.67
C GLY A 151 -8.62 0.50 19.52
N GLN A 152 -8.95 0.98 18.32
CA GLN A 152 -9.10 0.14 17.11
C GLN A 152 -7.89 0.22 16.18
N ASN A 153 -6.94 1.14 16.42
CA ASN A 153 -5.77 1.30 15.56
C ASN A 153 -4.71 0.26 15.91
N GLN A 154 -4.32 -0.55 14.94
CA GLN A 154 -3.27 -1.55 15.08
C GLN A 154 -2.10 -1.22 14.17
N CYS A 155 -0.92 -1.02 14.75
CA CYS A 155 0.31 -0.73 14.01
C CYS A 155 1.20 -1.96 13.92
N PHE A 156 1.85 -2.11 12.77
CA PHE A 156 2.79 -3.16 12.47
C PHE A 156 4.08 -2.53 11.96
N SER A 157 5.21 -2.95 12.52
CA SER A 157 6.54 -2.59 12.01
C SER A 157 7.20 -3.81 11.38
N ILE A 158 7.89 -3.60 10.27
CA ILE A 158 8.59 -4.64 9.52
C ILE A 158 9.93 -4.12 9.01
N GLU A 159 10.92 -4.98 9.13
CA GLU A 159 12.30 -4.68 8.80
C GLU A 159 12.86 -5.77 7.89
N HIS A 160 13.59 -5.38 6.83
CA HIS A 160 14.27 -6.32 5.95
C HIS A 160 15.74 -6.47 6.39
N PHE A 161 15.91 -7.03 7.58
CA PHE A 161 17.14 -7.50 8.22
C PHE A 161 16.79 -8.26 9.51
N ASN A 162 17.73 -9.02 10.08
CA ASN A 162 17.52 -9.83 11.29
C ASN A 162 16.30 -10.79 11.23
N GLY A 163 15.81 -11.11 10.02
CA GLY A 163 14.72 -12.06 9.82
C GLY A 163 15.17 -13.50 10.08
N ALA A 164 14.22 -14.39 10.34
CA ALA A 164 14.52 -15.79 10.67
C ALA A 164 15.19 -16.57 9.52
N ALA A 165 15.02 -16.13 8.27
CA ALA A 165 15.68 -16.73 7.10
C ALA A 165 17.14 -16.27 6.93
N VAL A 166 17.62 -15.29 7.70
CA VAL A 166 19.00 -14.81 7.61
C VAL A 166 19.96 -15.91 8.06
N LYS A 167 20.94 -16.23 7.20
CA LYS A 167 22.01 -17.18 7.50
C LYS A 167 22.83 -16.71 8.69
N LEU A 168 23.05 -17.62 9.63
CA LEU A 168 23.98 -17.42 10.74
C LEU A 168 25.42 -17.59 10.25
N ASP A 169 26.36 -16.96 10.95
CA ASP A 169 27.80 -17.21 10.76
C ASP A 169 28.22 -18.57 11.38
N ASP A 170 29.51 -18.90 11.23
CA ASP A 170 30.10 -20.16 11.72
C ASP A 170 29.98 -20.33 13.25
N ASP A 171 29.80 -19.23 14.00
CA ASP A 171 29.59 -19.22 15.45
C ASP A 171 28.11 -19.35 15.83
N GLY A 172 27.21 -19.51 14.85
CA GLY A 172 25.76 -19.58 15.06
C GLY A 172 25.14 -18.24 15.44
N LYS A 173 25.78 -17.11 15.10
CA LYS A 173 25.29 -15.75 15.40
C LYS A 173 24.80 -15.05 14.14
N LEU A 174 23.94 -14.04 14.33
CA LEU A 174 23.54 -13.17 13.23
C LEU A 174 24.75 -12.33 12.78
N PRO A 175 25.10 -12.36 11.49
CA PRO A 175 26.14 -11.49 10.96
C PRO A 175 25.77 -10.02 11.12
N ALA A 176 26.79 -9.14 11.05
CA ALA A 176 26.56 -7.71 10.95
C ALA A 176 25.61 -7.39 9.78
N LYS A 177 24.72 -6.41 9.96
CA LYS A 177 23.62 -6.11 9.03
C LYS A 177 24.05 -6.02 7.55
N ALA A 178 25.21 -5.41 7.27
CA ALA A 178 25.74 -5.29 5.91
C ALA A 178 26.05 -6.66 5.25
N ASN A 179 26.33 -7.69 6.04
CA ASN A 179 26.76 -9.02 5.59
C ASN A 179 25.62 -10.05 5.62
N GLN A 180 24.45 -9.72 6.15
CA GLN A 180 23.33 -10.65 6.20
C GLN A 180 22.84 -11.04 4.80
N ARG A 181 22.58 -12.35 4.64
CA ARG A 181 22.11 -13.01 3.42
C ARG A 181 21.06 -14.04 3.77
N TYR A 182 20.21 -14.40 2.82
CA TYR A 182 19.19 -15.45 2.95
C TYR A 182 18.92 -16.09 1.57
N ASP A 183 18.43 -17.32 1.54
CA ASP A 183 18.12 -18.03 0.29
C ASP A 183 16.62 -18.13 0.05
N VAL A 184 16.18 -17.81 -1.17
CA VAL A 184 14.80 -18.03 -1.63
C VAL A 184 14.85 -18.44 -3.09
N CYS A 185 14.02 -19.41 -3.48
CA CYS A 185 13.94 -19.90 -4.87
C CYS A 185 15.31 -20.31 -5.48
N GLY A 186 16.22 -20.87 -4.67
CA GLY A 186 17.55 -21.30 -5.12
C GLY A 186 18.52 -20.15 -5.44
N LYS A 187 18.18 -18.91 -5.07
CA LYS A 187 19.03 -17.74 -5.19
C LYS A 187 19.32 -17.15 -3.81
N GLU A 188 20.58 -16.75 -3.61
CA GLU A 188 20.96 -15.99 -2.42
C GLU A 188 20.64 -14.50 -2.62
N TYR A 189 20.00 -13.90 -1.62
CA TYR A 189 19.65 -12.50 -1.55
C TYR A 189 20.37 -11.80 -0.40
N ARG A 190 20.50 -10.47 -0.53
CA ARG A 190 21.03 -9.59 0.51
C ARG A 190 19.91 -8.81 1.17
N VAL A 191 19.98 -8.67 2.49
CA VAL A 191 19.06 -7.80 3.23
C VAL A 191 19.21 -6.34 2.79
N THR A 192 18.13 -5.58 2.80
CA THR A 192 18.10 -4.23 2.21
C THR A 192 18.09 -3.12 3.26
N ASN A 193 17.81 -3.42 4.52
CA ASN A 193 17.45 -2.43 5.55
C ASN A 193 16.17 -1.65 5.20
N ALA A 194 15.26 -2.23 4.41
CA ALA A 194 13.91 -1.67 4.29
C ALA A 194 13.24 -1.65 5.66
N GLU A 195 12.48 -0.60 5.95
CA GLU A 195 11.76 -0.43 7.21
C GLU A 195 10.42 0.19 6.88
N HIS A 196 9.34 -0.44 7.36
CA HIS A 196 7.99 0.08 7.21
C HIS A 196 7.26 0.05 8.54
N THR A 197 6.47 1.08 8.81
CA THR A 197 5.43 1.04 9.84
C THR A 197 4.09 1.36 9.19
N ILE A 198 3.16 0.42 9.30
CA ILE A 198 1.82 0.49 8.73
C ILE A 198 0.81 0.38 9.87
N GLY A 199 -0.07 1.36 9.98
CA GLY A 199 -1.24 1.26 10.83
C GLY A 199 -2.45 0.76 10.05
N VAL A 200 -3.37 0.09 10.74
CA VAL A 200 -4.67 -0.30 10.20
C VAL A 200 -5.76 -0.02 11.23
N ASN A 201 -6.87 0.53 10.77
CA ASN A 201 -8.13 0.54 11.49
C ASN A 201 -9.16 -0.20 10.64
N ALA A 202 -9.37 -1.48 10.96
CA ALA A 202 -10.23 -2.38 10.20
C ALA A 202 -11.70 -1.93 10.22
N GLU A 203 -12.17 -1.45 11.36
CA GLU A 203 -13.55 -1.01 11.57
C GLU A 203 -13.87 0.26 10.76
N ALA A 204 -13.01 1.27 10.88
CA ALA A 204 -13.18 2.53 10.16
C ALA A 204 -12.80 2.42 8.67
N GLY A 205 -12.06 1.38 8.29
CA GLY A 205 -11.64 1.15 6.93
C GLY A 205 -10.43 1.98 6.49
N ALA A 206 -9.47 2.19 7.39
CA ALA A 206 -8.31 3.03 7.17
C ALA A 206 -7.01 2.24 7.20
N VAL A 207 -6.09 2.59 6.30
CA VAL A 207 -4.69 2.14 6.31
C VAL A 207 -3.78 3.36 6.39
N TYR A 208 -2.79 3.32 7.27
CA TYR A 208 -1.87 4.42 7.54
C TYR A 208 -0.45 4.03 7.14
N ALA A 209 0.10 4.69 6.12
CA ALA A 209 1.52 4.60 5.79
C ALA A 209 2.30 5.60 6.65
N ILE A 210 2.98 5.11 7.68
CA ILE A 210 3.61 5.94 8.72
C ILE A 210 5.09 6.15 8.43
N GLN A 211 5.88 5.08 8.51
CA GLN A 211 7.32 5.09 8.22
C GLN A 211 7.57 4.35 6.92
N LEU A 212 8.20 5.01 5.93
CA LEU A 212 8.40 4.44 4.60
C LEU A 212 9.87 4.48 4.15
N SER A 213 10.60 3.39 4.34
CA SER A 213 11.95 3.18 3.82
C SER A 213 11.96 2.02 2.82
N SER A 214 11.80 2.34 1.52
CA SER A 214 11.72 1.32 0.47
C SER A 214 13.00 0.50 0.32
N ALA A 215 12.86 -0.77 -0.08
CA ALA A 215 13.98 -1.69 -0.30
C ALA A 215 15.05 -1.13 -1.22
N ALA A 216 14.69 -0.52 -2.35
CA ALA A 216 15.66 0.05 -3.28
C ALA A 216 16.49 1.19 -2.67
N LYS A 217 15.83 2.12 -1.95
CA LYS A 217 16.50 3.27 -1.33
C LYS A 217 17.37 2.83 -0.15
N ALA A 218 16.85 1.94 0.69
CA ALA A 218 17.56 1.41 1.83
C ALA A 218 18.78 0.58 1.41
N ALA A 219 18.61 -0.31 0.42
CA ALA A 219 19.69 -1.10 -0.17
C ALA A 219 20.77 -0.20 -0.72
N ARG A 220 20.43 0.88 -1.44
CA ARG A 220 21.42 1.83 -1.94
C ARG A 220 22.31 2.39 -0.83
N ARG A 221 21.72 2.76 0.30
CA ARG A 221 22.44 3.31 1.46
C ARG A 221 23.29 2.26 2.18
N LEU A 222 22.77 1.03 2.32
CA LEU A 222 23.46 -0.06 3.00
C LEU A 222 24.59 -0.64 2.13
N TRP A 223 24.33 -0.86 0.85
CA TRP A 223 25.22 -1.54 -0.09
C TRP A 223 26.20 -0.60 -0.77
N LYS A 224 26.03 0.72 -0.60
CA LYS A 224 26.87 1.78 -1.19
C LYS A 224 26.89 1.79 -2.72
N ARG A 225 25.84 1.24 -3.34
CA ARG A 225 25.61 1.28 -4.80
C ARG A 225 24.12 1.13 -5.11
N ALA A 226 23.68 1.50 -6.31
CA ALA A 226 22.32 1.20 -6.73
C ALA A 226 22.12 -0.34 -6.80
N PRO A 227 21.01 -0.87 -6.24
CA PRO A 227 20.64 -2.26 -6.44
C PRO A 227 20.09 -2.45 -7.86
N LEU A 228 20.33 -3.62 -8.44
CA LEU A 228 19.59 -4.10 -9.60
C LEU A 228 18.23 -4.64 -9.14
N THR A 229 17.24 -4.66 -10.03
CA THR A 229 15.86 -5.01 -9.69
C THR A 229 15.75 -6.46 -9.19
N GLU A 230 16.49 -7.36 -9.81
CA GLU A 230 16.57 -8.79 -9.50
C GLU A 230 17.33 -9.09 -8.21
N GLU A 231 18.09 -8.13 -7.66
CA GLU A 231 18.78 -8.27 -6.38
C GLU A 231 17.88 -7.94 -5.18
N LEU A 232 16.73 -7.30 -5.43
CA LEU A 232 15.77 -6.94 -4.39
C LEU A 232 14.79 -8.08 -4.12
N PRO A 233 14.24 -8.20 -2.89
CA PRO A 233 13.21 -9.19 -2.58
C PRO A 233 12.01 -9.03 -3.52
N ALA A 234 11.37 -10.13 -3.94
CA ALA A 234 10.20 -10.05 -4.81
C ALA A 234 9.04 -9.32 -4.11
N ILE A 235 8.78 -9.66 -2.84
CA ILE A 235 7.85 -8.93 -1.96
C ILE A 235 8.52 -7.70 -1.36
N ARG A 236 8.60 -6.62 -2.16
CA ARG A 236 9.21 -5.34 -1.74
C ARG A 236 8.31 -4.13 -1.91
N SER A 237 7.16 -4.33 -2.54
CA SER A 237 6.23 -3.25 -2.81
C SER A 237 5.55 -2.87 -1.50
N LEU A 238 5.34 -1.56 -1.30
CA LEU A 238 4.63 -1.09 -0.12
C LEU A 238 3.14 -1.50 -0.15
N SER A 239 2.56 -1.65 -1.35
CA SER A 239 1.18 -2.11 -1.52
C SER A 239 0.98 -3.53 -1.01
N ASP A 240 1.90 -4.45 -1.31
CA ASP A 240 1.82 -5.84 -0.84
C ASP A 240 2.10 -5.96 0.67
N ILE A 241 3.06 -5.18 1.19
CA ILE A 241 3.33 -5.13 2.63
C ILE A 241 2.12 -4.54 3.39
N ALA A 242 1.51 -3.48 2.88
CA ALA A 242 0.28 -2.93 3.46
C ALA A 242 -0.89 -3.91 3.35
N TRP A 243 -0.97 -4.69 2.27
CA TRP A 243 -1.97 -5.74 2.08
C TRP A 243 -1.85 -6.86 3.13
N ALA A 244 -0.62 -7.29 3.43
CA ALA A 244 -0.35 -8.26 4.50
C ALA A 244 -0.96 -7.80 5.83
N PHE A 245 -0.69 -6.56 6.22
CA PHE A 245 -1.17 -6.01 7.49
C PHE A 245 -2.67 -5.70 7.49
N TRP A 246 -3.23 -5.29 6.35
CA TRP A 246 -4.67 -5.19 6.18
C TRP A 246 -5.35 -6.53 6.44
N ASN A 247 -4.83 -7.62 5.87
CA ASN A 247 -5.32 -8.98 6.11
C ASN A 247 -5.22 -9.40 7.58
N ARG A 248 -4.08 -9.15 8.22
CA ARG A 248 -3.86 -9.50 9.63
C ARG A 248 -4.82 -8.80 10.57
N ALA A 249 -5.06 -7.50 10.37
CA ALA A 249 -6.01 -6.74 11.18
C ALA A 249 -7.46 -7.25 11.03
N HIS A 250 -7.76 -7.86 9.88
CA HIS A 250 -9.06 -8.43 9.56
C HIS A 250 -9.19 -9.93 9.85
N ALA A 251 -8.11 -10.60 10.26
CA ALA A 251 -8.03 -12.07 10.29
C ALA A 251 -8.54 -12.72 8.98
N GLY A 252 -8.27 -12.08 7.83
CA GLY A 252 -8.70 -12.52 6.50
C GLY A 252 -10.18 -12.33 6.16
N GLN A 253 -10.97 -11.65 6.99
CA GLN A 253 -12.42 -11.46 6.79
C GLN A 253 -12.80 -9.98 6.63
N GLY A 254 -13.76 -9.66 5.77
CA GLY A 254 -14.24 -8.27 5.66
C GLY A 254 -13.29 -7.30 4.95
N LEU A 255 -12.35 -7.82 4.15
CA LEU A 255 -11.29 -7.06 3.46
C LEU A 255 -11.81 -5.96 2.52
N GLN A 256 -13.08 -6.00 2.13
CA GLN A 256 -13.71 -5.02 1.25
C GLN A 256 -13.93 -3.63 1.90
N ASN A 257 -13.81 -3.51 3.23
CA ASN A 257 -14.08 -2.27 3.98
C ASN A 257 -12.95 -1.23 3.91
N VAL A 258 -12.30 -1.02 2.77
CA VAL A 258 -11.31 0.06 2.62
C VAL A 258 -11.98 1.35 2.16
N LYS A 259 -11.78 2.42 2.93
CA LYS A 259 -12.35 3.77 2.71
C LYS A 259 -11.29 4.85 2.66
N TYR A 260 -10.23 4.71 3.44
CA TYR A 260 -9.21 5.75 3.63
C TYR A 260 -7.80 5.17 3.54
N LEU A 261 -6.93 5.83 2.79
CA LEU A 261 -5.51 5.51 2.73
C LEU A 261 -4.73 6.76 3.10
N PHE A 262 -4.02 6.72 4.23
CA PHE A 262 -3.26 7.84 4.75
C PHE A 262 -1.78 7.71 4.44
N VAL A 263 -1.12 8.84 4.23
CA VAL A 263 0.34 8.97 4.30
C VAL A 263 0.65 10.04 5.34
N THR A 264 1.39 9.67 6.38
CA THR A 264 1.66 10.56 7.50
C THR A 264 2.99 11.29 7.37
N MET A 265 3.07 12.51 7.90
CA MET A 265 4.32 13.26 8.08
C MET A 265 5.27 13.22 6.86
N ILE A 266 4.81 13.72 5.73
CA ILE A 266 5.52 13.61 4.45
C ILE A 266 6.79 14.49 4.47
N ILE A 267 7.95 13.86 4.66
CA ILE A 267 9.27 14.51 4.57
C ILE A 267 9.93 14.36 3.19
N ASN A 268 9.32 13.61 2.27
CA ASN A 268 9.89 13.36 0.94
C ASN A 268 9.94 14.66 0.13
N LYS A 269 11.14 15.10 -0.25
CA LYS A 269 11.36 16.38 -0.96
C LYS A 269 10.55 16.50 -2.25
N GLU A 270 10.60 15.48 -3.11
CA GLU A 270 9.88 15.47 -4.40
C GLU A 270 8.37 15.55 -4.19
N THR A 271 7.84 14.80 -3.22
CA THR A 271 6.41 14.87 -2.88
C THR A 271 6.04 16.26 -2.36
N ASN A 272 6.85 16.86 -1.50
CA ASN A 272 6.60 18.22 -0.99
C ASN A 272 6.65 19.28 -2.09
N GLN A 273 7.49 19.12 -3.12
CA GLN A 273 7.46 19.97 -4.32
C GLN A 273 6.12 19.82 -5.06
N HIS A 274 5.60 18.60 -5.20
CA HIS A 274 4.28 18.38 -5.78
C HIS A 274 3.15 18.98 -4.92
N VAL A 275 3.23 18.86 -3.59
CA VAL A 275 2.27 19.51 -2.67
C VAL A 275 2.25 21.02 -2.88
N LYS A 276 3.41 21.66 -2.88
CA LYS A 276 3.52 23.11 -3.10
C LYS A 276 2.92 23.52 -4.45
N ARG A 277 3.19 22.75 -5.51
CA ARG A 277 2.63 23.03 -6.84
C ARG A 277 1.12 22.84 -6.88
N ALA A 278 0.58 21.79 -6.27
CA ALA A 278 -0.86 21.56 -6.15
C ALA A 278 -1.55 22.71 -5.40
N LEU A 279 -1.01 23.14 -4.25
CA LEU A 279 -1.54 24.29 -3.49
C LEU A 279 -1.49 25.60 -4.29
N GLY A 280 -0.52 25.74 -5.20
CA GLY A 280 -0.44 26.87 -6.14
C GLY A 280 -1.59 26.92 -7.16
N THR A 281 -2.33 25.83 -7.36
CA THR A 281 -3.51 25.82 -8.27
C THR A 281 -4.80 26.24 -7.58
N LEU A 282 -4.77 26.52 -6.27
CA LEU A 282 -5.93 26.99 -5.52
C LEU A 282 -6.25 28.46 -5.85
N SER A 283 -7.46 28.90 -5.50
CA SER A 283 -7.89 30.29 -5.58
C SER A 283 -8.39 30.77 -4.21
N PRO A 284 -7.61 31.60 -3.48
CA PRO A 284 -6.26 32.07 -3.81
C PRO A 284 -5.19 30.97 -3.71
N PRO A 285 -4.06 31.09 -4.43
CA PRO A 285 -2.94 30.16 -4.32
C PRO A 285 -2.37 30.11 -2.90
N LYS A 286 -1.85 28.94 -2.50
CA LYS A 286 -1.22 28.74 -1.19
C LYS A 286 0.20 28.19 -1.30
N TYR A 287 1.02 28.55 -0.32
CA TYR A 287 2.41 28.08 -0.22
C TYR A 287 2.58 26.87 0.68
N GLU A 288 1.68 26.71 1.66
CA GLU A 288 1.69 25.63 2.63
C GLU A 288 0.28 25.07 2.84
N PRO A 289 0.14 23.78 3.21
CA PRO A 289 -1.16 23.24 3.58
C PRO A 289 -1.66 23.84 4.89
N ASP A 290 -2.96 24.07 4.98
CA ASP A 290 -3.63 24.41 6.24
C ASP A 290 -3.67 23.21 7.20
N GLY A 291 -4.01 23.48 8.46
CA GLY A 291 -4.53 22.46 9.36
C GLY A 291 -5.81 21.81 8.81
N TRP A 292 -6.29 20.77 9.49
CA TRP A 292 -7.55 20.13 9.12
C TRP A 292 -8.69 21.17 8.94
N PRO A 293 -9.52 21.10 7.88
CA PRO A 293 -9.62 20.03 6.88
C PRO A 293 -8.64 20.11 5.70
N GLY A 294 -7.80 21.14 5.60
CA GLY A 294 -6.89 21.33 4.47
C GLY A 294 -7.61 21.48 3.13
N HIS A 295 -7.05 20.87 2.08
CA HIS A 295 -7.54 21.03 0.70
C HIS A 295 -7.67 19.71 -0.06
N ASP A 296 -8.79 19.55 -0.77
CA ASP A 296 -9.04 18.41 -1.63
C ASP A 296 -8.57 18.68 -3.07
N PHE A 297 -7.89 17.70 -3.66
CA PHE A 297 -7.53 17.66 -5.07
C PHE A 297 -8.16 16.43 -5.71
N ASN A 298 -9.09 16.65 -6.64
CA ASN A 298 -9.80 15.60 -7.35
C ASN A 298 -8.85 14.89 -8.35
N MET A 299 -8.99 13.57 -8.47
CA MET A 299 -8.19 12.73 -9.37
C MET A 299 -8.45 13.00 -10.87
N ASP A 300 -9.47 13.78 -11.21
CA ASP A 300 -9.66 14.31 -12.58
C ASP A 300 -8.73 15.49 -12.92
N THR A 301 -8.08 16.12 -11.92
CA THR A 301 -7.11 17.21 -12.12
C THR A 301 -5.66 16.71 -12.18
N ASP A 302 -4.78 17.48 -12.82
CA ASP A 302 -3.33 17.21 -12.80
C ASP A 302 -2.78 17.22 -11.37
N ALA A 303 -3.26 18.11 -10.50
CA ALA A 303 -2.83 18.16 -9.11
C ALA A 303 -3.15 16.87 -8.35
N GLY A 304 -4.38 16.37 -8.44
CA GLY A 304 -4.77 15.10 -7.80
C GLY A 304 -3.94 13.92 -8.34
N ARG A 305 -3.74 13.86 -9.67
CA ARG A 305 -2.95 12.79 -10.31
C ARG A 305 -1.46 12.88 -9.95
N ALA A 306 -0.87 14.07 -9.91
CA ALA A 306 0.52 14.26 -9.50
C ALA A 306 0.75 13.78 -8.06
N LEU A 307 -0.16 14.10 -7.14
CA LEU A 307 -0.07 13.67 -5.75
C LEU A 307 -0.24 12.14 -5.61
N LEU A 308 -1.17 11.53 -6.36
CA LEU A 308 -1.29 10.06 -6.44
C LEU A 308 -0.04 9.40 -7.05
N GLY A 309 0.52 9.99 -8.11
CA GLY A 309 1.71 9.50 -8.80
C GLY A 309 3.04 9.80 -8.09
N SER A 310 3.01 10.55 -7.00
CA SER A 310 4.18 10.94 -6.21
C SER A 310 4.89 9.71 -5.57
N PRO A 311 6.16 9.83 -5.17
CA PRO A 311 6.89 8.74 -4.51
C PRO A 311 6.18 8.09 -3.33
N VAL A 312 5.43 8.85 -2.53
CA VAL A 312 4.72 8.32 -1.34
C VAL A 312 3.23 8.07 -1.58
N GLY A 313 2.65 8.54 -2.70
CA GLY A 313 1.23 8.33 -3.03
C GLY A 313 0.97 7.01 -3.77
N ARG A 314 1.91 6.57 -4.62
CA ARG A 314 1.68 5.48 -5.57
C ARG A 314 1.23 4.15 -4.97
N TRP A 315 1.68 3.84 -3.76
CA TRP A 315 1.31 2.58 -3.09
C TRP A 315 -0.20 2.44 -2.92
N ALA A 316 -0.92 3.55 -2.68
CA ALA A 316 -2.35 3.55 -2.48
C ALA A 316 -3.08 3.10 -3.76
N GLY A 317 -2.60 3.55 -4.93
CA GLY A 317 -3.12 3.12 -6.23
C GLY A 317 -2.84 1.64 -6.51
N TYR A 318 -1.60 1.20 -6.25
CA TYR A 318 -1.22 -0.21 -6.42
C TYR A 318 -1.99 -1.14 -5.48
N PHE A 319 -2.18 -0.75 -4.21
CA PHE A 319 -2.96 -1.50 -3.23
C PHE A 319 -4.38 -1.80 -3.76
N LEU A 320 -5.07 -0.81 -4.32
CA LEU A 320 -6.43 -1.01 -4.83
C LEU A 320 -6.46 -1.74 -6.17
N MET A 321 -5.47 -1.50 -7.04
CA MET A 321 -5.41 -2.12 -8.35
C MET A 321 -5.04 -3.61 -8.30
N GLN A 322 -4.08 -3.98 -7.45
CA GLN A 322 -3.52 -5.33 -7.40
C GLN A 322 -4.35 -6.31 -6.57
N HIS A 323 -5.30 -5.82 -5.76
CA HIS A 323 -6.10 -6.64 -4.84
C HIS A 323 -7.62 -6.53 -5.11
N LYS A 324 -7.99 -6.21 -6.36
CA LYS A 324 -9.40 -5.98 -6.76
C LYS A 324 -10.32 -7.14 -6.36
N ARG A 325 -9.88 -8.38 -6.59
CA ARG A 325 -10.69 -9.58 -6.31
C ARG A 325 -11.05 -9.65 -4.83
N GLN A 326 -10.07 -9.46 -3.95
CA GLN A 326 -10.21 -9.50 -2.50
C GLN A 326 -10.97 -8.29 -1.96
N LEU A 327 -10.86 -7.14 -2.64
CA LEU A 327 -11.58 -5.92 -2.32
C LEU A 327 -13.05 -5.93 -2.79
N GLY A 328 -13.50 -6.97 -3.48
CA GLY A 328 -14.88 -7.07 -4.00
C GLY A 328 -15.11 -6.30 -5.30
N GLY A 329 -14.05 -6.01 -6.06
CA GLY A 329 -14.10 -5.38 -7.38
C GLY A 329 -13.19 -4.16 -7.50
N SER A 330 -13.41 -3.39 -8.58
CA SER A 330 -12.61 -2.19 -8.88
C SER A 330 -12.94 -1.04 -7.94
N LYS A 331 -12.12 -0.90 -6.90
CA LYS A 331 -12.06 0.31 -6.06
C LYS A 331 -11.05 1.30 -6.64
N TYR A 332 -11.32 2.59 -6.45
CA TYR A 332 -10.49 3.67 -6.97
C TYR A 332 -10.50 4.88 -6.05
N ILE A 333 -9.48 5.71 -6.17
CA ILE A 333 -9.35 6.96 -5.41
C ILE A 333 -10.12 8.08 -6.12
N THR A 334 -10.94 8.83 -5.38
CA THR A 334 -11.69 9.98 -5.93
C THR A 334 -10.94 11.29 -5.80
N ASN A 335 -10.28 11.48 -4.67
CA ASN A 335 -9.54 12.69 -4.34
C ASN A 335 -8.47 12.38 -3.30
N VAL A 336 -7.50 13.28 -3.21
CA VAL A 336 -6.54 13.35 -2.11
C VAL A 336 -6.76 14.64 -1.36
N ARG A 337 -6.86 14.55 -0.04
CA ARG A 337 -6.83 15.69 0.87
C ARG A 337 -5.42 15.90 1.36
N VAL A 338 -4.93 17.12 1.24
CA VAL A 338 -3.63 17.55 1.78
C VAL A 338 -3.88 18.49 2.95
N PHE A 339 -3.34 18.15 4.12
CA PHE A 339 -3.54 18.91 5.35
C PHE A 339 -2.34 18.76 6.29
N LYS A 340 -2.24 19.62 7.31
CA LYS A 340 -1.35 19.48 8.45
C LYS A 340 -2.13 19.01 9.68
N SER A 341 -1.46 18.29 10.57
CA SER A 341 -2.03 17.91 11.87
C SER A 341 -2.09 19.11 12.82
N GLU A 342 -2.77 18.94 13.96
CA GLU A 342 -2.84 19.95 15.04
C GLU A 342 -1.47 20.19 15.70
N LYS A 343 -0.51 19.28 15.48
CA LYS A 343 0.87 19.43 15.93
C LYS A 343 1.57 20.59 15.22
N GLU A 344 2.06 21.53 16.00
CA GLU A 344 2.88 22.65 15.52
C GLU A 344 4.12 22.14 14.76
N GLY A 345 4.42 22.77 13.62
CA GLY A 345 5.55 22.37 12.77
C GLY A 345 5.37 21.02 12.06
N SER A 346 4.17 20.46 12.03
CA SER A 346 3.92 19.20 11.33
C SER A 346 4.13 19.29 9.82
N TRP A 347 4.61 18.17 9.26
CA TRP A 347 4.72 17.97 7.82
C TRP A 347 3.35 17.65 7.20
N PRO A 348 3.17 17.84 5.89
CA PRO A 348 1.92 17.53 5.21
C PRO A 348 1.53 16.06 5.35
N TYR A 349 0.22 15.81 5.36
CA TYR A 349 -0.41 14.49 5.33
C TYR A 349 -1.19 14.34 4.03
N PHE A 350 -1.27 13.11 3.52
CA PHE A 350 -2.26 12.74 2.51
C PHE A 350 -3.36 11.90 3.15
N LEU A 351 -4.58 12.16 2.73
CA LEU A 351 -5.74 11.30 2.91
C LEU A 351 -6.38 11.05 1.55
N PHE A 352 -6.24 9.83 1.04
CA PHE A 352 -6.92 9.39 -0.16
C PHE A 352 -8.28 8.78 0.19
N TYR A 353 -9.33 9.25 -0.50
CA TYR A 353 -10.69 8.72 -0.36
C TYR A 353 -10.95 7.63 -1.40
N VAL A 354 -11.41 6.46 -0.93
CA VAL A 354 -11.68 5.30 -1.77
C VAL A 354 -13.17 5.17 -2.07
N LYS A 355 -13.49 4.87 -3.33
CA LYS A 355 -14.84 4.56 -3.82
C LYS A 355 -14.82 3.25 -4.61
N GLY A 356 -15.96 2.54 -4.68
CA GLY A 356 -16.09 1.32 -5.48
C GLY A 356 -17.47 0.67 -5.36
N PRO A 357 -17.72 -0.45 -6.06
CA PRO A 357 -19.00 -1.15 -5.99
C PRO A 357 -19.28 -1.64 -4.56
N GLY A 358 -20.46 -1.33 -4.03
CA GLY A 358 -20.96 -1.91 -2.78
C GLY A 358 -20.56 -1.25 -1.45
N MET A 359 -20.23 0.04 -1.41
CA MET A 359 -20.33 0.80 -0.15
C MET A 359 -21.78 1.26 0.08
N ALA A 360 -22.71 0.31 0.26
CA ALA A 360 -24.00 0.69 0.82
C ALA A 360 -23.77 1.18 2.27
N PRO A 361 -24.24 2.37 2.64
CA PRO A 361 -24.12 2.84 4.02
C PRO A 361 -24.85 1.86 4.95
N ILE A 362 -24.17 1.42 6.01
CA ILE A 362 -24.66 0.44 7.00
C ILE A 362 -25.92 0.96 7.75
N TRP A 363 -26.32 2.22 7.56
CA TRP A 363 -27.36 2.88 8.35
C TRP A 363 -28.81 2.69 7.87
N LYS A 364 -29.09 2.06 6.71
CA LYS A 364 -30.48 1.78 6.29
C LYS A 364 -30.74 0.29 6.09
N ARG A 365 -30.81 -0.44 7.19
CA ARG A 365 -31.54 -1.72 7.23
C ARG A 365 -32.73 -1.60 8.18
N ASN A 366 -33.63 -0.66 7.85
CA ASN A 366 -35.00 -0.67 8.30
C ASN A 366 -35.89 -0.39 7.08
N GLY A 367 -36.65 -1.41 6.68
CA GLY A 367 -37.88 -1.30 5.90
C GLY A 367 -37.75 -0.91 4.42
N SER A 368 -37.78 -1.92 3.54
CA SER A 368 -38.79 -2.01 2.46
C SER A 368 -38.56 -3.30 1.66
N GLU A 369 -39.59 -4.14 1.66
CA GLU A 369 -39.84 -5.19 0.65
C GLU A 369 -40.11 -4.55 -0.72
N GLU A 370 -39.95 -5.35 -1.78
CA GLU A 370 -40.34 -5.10 -3.19
C GLU A 370 -39.44 -4.11 -3.98
N GLU A 371 -38.90 -4.39 -5.17
CA GLU A 371 -39.08 -5.41 -6.23
C GLU A 371 -37.72 -5.63 -6.93
N ALA A 372 -37.39 -6.86 -7.34
CA ALA A 372 -36.24 -7.14 -8.19
C ALA A 372 -36.65 -8.06 -9.33
N GLU A 373 -36.77 -7.49 -10.54
CA GLU A 373 -36.85 -8.23 -11.80
C GLU A 373 -35.50 -8.89 -12.10
N GLU A 374 -35.56 -10.23 -12.15
CA GLU A 374 -35.01 -11.13 -13.16
C GLU A 374 -33.57 -10.90 -13.67
N ASN A 375 -32.62 -11.54 -12.98
CA ASN A 375 -31.36 -12.00 -13.59
C ASN A 375 -30.92 -13.34 -12.96
N GLY A 376 -31.30 -14.45 -13.62
CA GLY A 376 -30.48 -15.65 -13.85
C GLY A 376 -29.80 -16.41 -12.71
N TYR A 377 -30.07 -16.11 -11.44
CA TYR A 377 -29.61 -16.90 -10.30
C TYR A 377 -30.82 -17.64 -9.69
N GLU A 378 -30.84 -18.98 -9.80
CA GLU A 378 -31.79 -19.82 -9.05
C GLU A 378 -31.49 -19.69 -7.55
N GLY A 379 -32.13 -18.71 -6.90
CA GLY A 379 -32.13 -18.57 -5.45
C GLY A 379 -32.83 -19.76 -4.76
N PRO A 380 -32.64 -19.90 -3.43
CA PRO A 380 -33.24 -21.00 -2.68
C PRO A 380 -34.77 -20.97 -2.80
N LYS A 381 -35.35 -22.06 -3.31
CA LYS A 381 -36.78 -22.20 -3.51
C LYS A 381 -37.43 -22.69 -2.21
N VAL A 382 -38.44 -21.97 -1.72
CA VAL A 382 -39.28 -22.45 -0.62
C VAL A 382 -40.20 -23.54 -1.18
N VAL A 383 -40.08 -24.76 -0.65
CA VAL A 383 -40.83 -25.91 -1.15
C VAL A 383 -42.05 -26.20 -0.28
N MET A 384 -42.01 -25.79 0.99
CA MET A 384 -43.12 -25.99 1.91
C MET A 384 -43.08 -24.96 3.04
N ARG A 385 -44.26 -24.48 3.45
CA ARG A 385 -44.43 -23.60 4.62
C ARG A 385 -45.53 -24.18 5.50
N SER A 386 -45.28 -24.30 6.80
CA SER A 386 -46.31 -24.71 7.76
C SER A 386 -47.40 -23.64 7.88
N GLU A 387 -48.64 -24.04 8.21
CA GLU A 387 -49.78 -23.12 8.35
C GLU A 387 -49.53 -22.01 9.40
N ASN A 388 -48.73 -22.30 10.42
CA ASN A 388 -48.35 -21.33 11.45
C ASN A 388 -47.14 -20.45 11.07
N GLY A 389 -46.59 -20.61 9.87
CA GLY A 389 -45.46 -19.83 9.33
C GLY A 389 -44.12 -20.05 10.04
N ARG A 390 -44.05 -20.90 11.07
CA ARG A 390 -42.84 -21.10 11.90
C ARG A 390 -41.84 -22.07 11.29
N HIS A 391 -42.25 -22.90 10.34
CA HIS A 391 -41.38 -23.84 9.66
C HIS A 391 -41.44 -23.62 8.15
N VAL A 392 -40.26 -23.47 7.55
CA VAL A 392 -40.09 -23.29 6.11
C VAL A 392 -39.04 -24.28 5.64
N VAL A 393 -39.43 -25.17 4.72
CA VAL A 393 -38.50 -26.11 4.06
C VAL A 393 -37.97 -25.41 2.81
N ARG A 394 -36.64 -25.34 2.69
CA ARG A 394 -35.96 -24.69 1.57
C ARG A 394 -35.12 -25.69 0.80
N GLU A 395 -35.25 -25.64 -0.52
CA GLU A 395 -34.38 -26.38 -1.43
C GLU A 395 -33.18 -25.51 -1.79
N HIS A 396 -31.99 -26.05 -1.55
CA HIS A 396 -30.72 -25.43 -1.91
C HIS A 396 -30.06 -26.26 -3.00
N VAL A 397 -29.74 -25.62 -4.12
CA VAL A 397 -28.88 -26.20 -5.17
C VAL A 397 -27.44 -25.83 -4.85
N VAL A 398 -26.60 -26.83 -4.57
CA VAL A 398 -25.18 -26.63 -4.26
C VAL A 398 -24.35 -27.17 -5.42
N TRP A 399 -23.52 -26.29 -5.99
CA TRP A 399 -22.53 -26.66 -6.99
C TRP A 399 -21.21 -26.95 -6.28
N ALA A 400 -20.80 -28.22 -6.24
CA ALA A 400 -19.52 -28.59 -5.64
C ALA A 400 -18.38 -28.32 -6.65
N GLY A 401 -17.63 -27.24 -6.42
CA GLY A 401 -16.32 -27.05 -7.02
C GLY A 401 -15.27 -27.89 -6.30
N TRP A 402 -14.36 -28.51 -7.03
CA TRP A 402 -13.25 -29.27 -6.44
C TRP A 402 -12.31 -28.33 -5.66
N PRO A 403 -11.77 -28.76 -4.50
CA PRO A 403 -10.79 -27.96 -3.75
C PRO A 403 -9.51 -27.83 -4.57
N SER A 404 -9.18 -26.62 -5.03
CA SER A 404 -7.87 -26.29 -5.55
C SER A 404 -6.92 -26.10 -4.37
N PHE A 405 -6.22 -27.16 -3.97
CA PHE A 405 -4.97 -27.01 -3.23
C PHE A 405 -3.90 -26.54 -4.22
N SER A 406 -3.62 -25.24 -4.21
CA SER A 406 -2.40 -24.70 -4.79
C SER A 406 -1.66 -23.95 -3.69
N SER A 407 -0.71 -24.64 -3.06
CA SER A 407 0.41 -23.98 -2.38
C SER A 407 1.20 -23.23 -3.44
N PHE A 408 0.92 -21.94 -3.63
CA PHE A 408 1.78 -21.08 -4.43
C PHE A 408 3.06 -20.81 -3.64
N THR A 409 4.09 -21.62 -3.87
CA THR A 409 5.47 -21.19 -3.61
C THR A 409 5.72 -19.99 -4.53
N GLY A 410 5.99 -18.81 -3.97
CA GLY A 410 6.13 -17.52 -4.66
C GLY A 410 7.29 -17.39 -5.67
N CYS A 411 7.75 -18.51 -6.24
CA CYS A 411 8.76 -18.59 -7.27
C CYS A 411 8.11 -18.65 -8.66
N ALA A 412 7.41 -17.60 -9.08
CA ALA A 412 6.95 -17.52 -10.46
C ALA A 412 8.08 -17.00 -11.36
N HIS A 413 8.79 -17.91 -12.03
CA HIS A 413 9.57 -17.59 -13.24
C HIS A 413 8.66 -17.76 -14.48
N PRO A 414 8.80 -16.92 -15.53
CA PRO A 414 7.99 -17.03 -16.73
C PRO A 414 8.58 -18.11 -17.65
N SER A 415 7.91 -19.26 -17.77
CA SER A 415 8.28 -20.24 -18.80
C SER A 415 7.12 -21.13 -19.28
N ALA A 416 6.82 -20.92 -20.57
CA ALA A 416 6.32 -21.85 -21.61
C ALA A 416 4.88 -22.42 -21.53
N PRO A 417 4.18 -22.54 -22.68
CA PRO A 417 2.81 -23.04 -22.76
C PRO A 417 2.73 -24.57 -22.70
N ASN A 418 1.92 -25.12 -21.79
CA ASN A 418 1.57 -26.56 -21.77
C ASN A 418 0.18 -26.76 -22.40
N PRO A 419 -0.07 -27.84 -23.21
CA PRO A 419 -1.25 -27.95 -24.04
C PRO A 419 -2.48 -28.41 -23.24
N ARG A 420 -3.64 -28.03 -23.78
CA ARG A 420 -4.98 -28.15 -23.21
C ARG A 420 -5.41 -29.61 -23.00
N ASN A 421 -6.00 -29.90 -21.85
CA ASN A 421 -6.97 -31.01 -21.69
C ASN A 421 -8.32 -30.42 -21.22
N PRO A 422 -9.46 -30.79 -21.82
CA PRO A 422 -10.77 -30.27 -21.44
C PRO A 422 -11.23 -30.86 -20.10
N ARG A 423 -11.76 -30.01 -19.21
CA ARG A 423 -12.39 -30.46 -17.94
C ARG A 423 -13.83 -30.91 -18.19
N PRO A 424 -14.32 -31.99 -17.54
CA PRO A 424 -15.72 -32.38 -17.58
C PRO A 424 -16.63 -31.44 -16.76
N PRO A 425 -17.96 -31.39 -17.04
CA PRO A 425 -18.90 -30.45 -16.42
C PRO A 425 -19.19 -30.78 -14.93
N PRO A 426 -19.63 -29.77 -14.15
CA PRO A 426 -19.92 -29.93 -12.72
C PRO A 426 -21.17 -30.80 -12.46
N ILE A 427 -21.15 -31.50 -11.31
CA ILE A 427 -22.22 -32.40 -10.87
C ILE A 427 -23.17 -31.65 -9.92
N LYS A 428 -24.48 -31.75 -10.18
CA LYS A 428 -25.56 -31.13 -9.38
C LYS A 428 -25.94 -32.03 -8.19
N TYR A 429 -25.95 -31.48 -6.98
CA TYR A 429 -26.46 -32.14 -5.78
C TYR A 429 -27.67 -31.37 -5.23
N VAL A 430 -28.74 -32.09 -4.89
CA VAL A 430 -29.95 -31.52 -4.27
C VAL A 430 -30.02 -31.97 -2.82
N LYS A 431 -30.09 -31.02 -1.89
CA LYS A 431 -30.22 -31.29 -0.45
C LYS A 431 -31.43 -30.53 0.11
N LYS A 432 -32.33 -31.27 0.78
CA LYS A 432 -33.53 -30.72 1.44
C LYS A 432 -33.24 -30.53 2.93
N PHE A 433 -33.59 -29.37 3.48
CA PHE A 433 -33.49 -29.04 4.91
C PHE A 433 -34.85 -28.58 5.44
#